data_AF-I0GWN2-F1
#
_entry.id   AF-I0GWN2-F1
#
_cell.length_a   1.000
_cell.length_b   1.000
_cell.length_c   1.000
_cell.angle_alpha   90.00
_cell.angle_beta   90.00
_cell.angle_gamma   90.00
#
_symmetry.space_group_name_H-M   'P 1'
#
loop_
_entity.id
_entity.type
_entity.pdbx_description
1 polymer ?
#
loop_
_entity_poly.entity_id
_entity_poly.type
_entity_poly.pdbx_seq_one_letter_code
_entity_poly.pdbx_strand_id
1 'polypeptide(L)'
;MKPWEESKKPHRLAMEFLGTIGKQAFVGGKPTRDFFRVWNFFKRLDESVLNLFHEYMMATGKNPDLTMQGLFYKAPEWNQKQRMTVIKETTVTDYLKLLEEW
;
A
#
# COMPACT_ATOMS: atom_id res chain seq x y z
N MET A 1 1.05 14.97 1.64
CA MET A 1 1.10 13.59 1.11
C MET A 1 2.06 13.58 -0.06
N LYS A 2 3.05 12.66 -0.09
CA LYS A 2 3.93 12.54 -1.26
C LYS A 2 3.17 11.79 -2.36
N PRO A 3 3.15 12.27 -3.61
CA PRO A 3 2.43 11.61 -4.70
C PRO A 3 3.04 10.22 -5.01
N TRP A 4 2.21 9.25 -5.39
CA TRP A 4 2.62 7.90 -5.82
C TRP A 4 3.70 7.92 -6.91
N GLU A 5 3.70 8.94 -7.78
CA GLU A 5 4.77 9.26 -8.76
C GLU A 5 6.18 9.19 -8.17
N GLU A 6 6.34 9.59 -6.91
CA GLU A 6 7.60 9.49 -6.19
C GLU A 6 7.85 8.08 -5.61
N SER A 7 6.84 7.31 -5.23
CA SER A 7 7.02 6.00 -4.57
C SER A 7 7.06 4.79 -5.52
N LYS A 8 6.90 4.98 -6.84
CA LYS A 8 6.93 3.92 -7.88
C LYS A 8 8.16 3.00 -7.84
N LYS A 9 9.26 3.44 -7.23
CA LYS A 9 10.52 2.67 -7.23
C LYS A 9 10.55 1.66 -6.07
N PRO A 10 10.81 0.37 -6.31
CA PRO A 10 10.85 -0.67 -5.28
C PRO A 10 11.73 -0.36 -4.05
N HIS A 11 12.80 0.42 -4.24
CA HIS A 11 13.66 0.83 -3.13
C HIS A 11 12.98 1.85 -2.19
N ARG A 12 12.13 2.75 -2.71
CA ARG A 12 11.39 3.72 -1.88
C ARG A 12 10.33 3.01 -1.07
N LEU A 13 9.61 2.07 -1.68
CA LEU A 13 8.66 1.23 -0.95
C LEU A 13 9.32 0.39 0.13
N ALA A 14 10.55 -0.10 -0.10
CA ALA A 14 11.32 -0.80 0.93
C ALA A 14 11.68 0.11 2.11
N MET A 15 12.05 1.37 1.86
CA MET A 15 12.27 2.35 2.93
C MET A 15 10.98 2.63 3.70
N GLU A 16 9.86 2.78 2.99
CA GLU A 16 8.56 3.03 3.56
C GLU A 16 8.11 1.88 4.47
N PHE A 17 8.17 0.63 3.98
CA PHE A 17 7.87 -0.55 4.77
C PHE A 17 8.71 -0.62 6.05
N LEU A 18 10.02 -0.40 5.95
CA LEU A 18 10.89 -0.38 7.13
C LEU A 18 10.49 0.74 8.09
N GLY A 19 10.15 1.92 7.58
CA GLY A 19 9.64 3.04 8.38
C GLY A 19 8.31 2.71 9.07
N THR A 20 7.38 2.04 8.38
CA THR A 20 6.10 1.58 8.93
C THR A 20 6.32 0.66 10.13
N ILE A 21 7.28 -0.25 10.06
CA ILE A 21 7.60 -1.19 11.15
C ILE A 21 8.61 -0.64 12.16
N GLY A 22 8.96 0.65 12.07
CA GLY A 22 9.89 1.32 13.00
C GLY A 22 11.36 0.95 12.82
N LYS A 23 11.74 0.33 11.70
CA LYS A 23 13.14 0.01 11.36
C LYS A 23 13.78 1.08 10.48
N GLN A 24 15.10 1.20 10.59
CA GLN A 24 15.89 2.08 9.73
C GLN A 24 16.35 1.35 8.47
N ALA A 25 16.12 1.97 7.30
CA ALA A 25 16.64 1.48 6.02
C ALA A 25 18.15 1.71 5.87
N PHE A 26 18.70 2.71 6.57
CA PHE A 26 20.12 3.06 6.55
C PHE A 26 20.65 3.27 7.96
N VAL A 27 21.87 2.82 8.23
CA VAL A 27 22.60 3.05 9.49
C VAL A 27 23.99 3.55 9.13
N GLY A 28 24.38 4.72 9.67
CA GLY A 28 25.67 5.35 9.34
C GLY A 28 25.85 5.65 7.85
N GLY A 29 24.76 6.01 7.16
CA GLY A 29 24.75 6.29 5.72
C GLY A 29 24.79 5.05 4.81
N LYS A 30 24.82 3.83 5.38
CA LYS A 30 24.86 2.58 4.61
C LYS A 30 23.52 1.84 4.67
N PRO A 31 23.03 1.27 3.55
CA PRO A 31 21.79 0.50 3.57
C PRO A 31 21.92 -0.76 4.44
N THR A 32 20.85 -1.10 5.16
CA THR A 32 20.84 -2.28 6.04
C THR A 32 20.59 -3.57 5.26
N ARG A 33 20.91 -4.72 5.88
CA ARG A 33 20.56 -6.04 5.30
C ARG A 33 19.06 -6.20 5.10
N ASP A 34 18.27 -5.69 6.05
CA ASP A 34 16.80 -5.73 5.97
C ASP A 34 16.29 -4.90 4.78
N PHE A 35 16.90 -3.74 4.51
CA PHE A 35 16.59 -2.96 3.31
C PHE A 35 16.81 -3.79 2.03
N PHE A 36 17.97 -4.42 1.87
CA PHE A 36 18.24 -5.24 0.68
C PHE A 36 17.28 -6.44 0.56
N ARG A 37 16.87 -7.06 1.68
CA ARG A 37 15.90 -8.17 1.66
C ARG A 37 14.54 -7.70 1.14
N VAL A 38 14.02 -6.60 1.69
CA VAL A 38 12.71 -6.05 1.29
C VAL A 38 12.76 -5.53 -0.14
N TRP A 39 13.81 -4.78 -0.49
CA TRP A 39 13.99 -4.27 -1.85
C TRP A 39 14.11 -5.38 -2.90
N ASN A 40 14.89 -6.43 -2.61
CA ASN A 40 15.03 -7.58 -3.51
C ASN A 40 13.73 -8.38 -3.70
N PHE A 41 12.82 -8.31 -2.73
CA PHE A 41 11.49 -8.86 -2.87
C PHE A 41 10.62 -7.95 -3.75
N PHE A 42 10.52 -6.66 -3.41
CA PHE A 42 9.68 -5.71 -4.15
C PHE A 42 10.09 -5.53 -5.61
N LYS A 43 11.38 -5.65 -5.97
CA LYS A 43 11.82 -5.56 -7.37
C LYS A 43 11.27 -6.67 -8.28
N ARG A 44 10.69 -7.73 -7.72
CA ARG A 44 10.14 -8.87 -8.46
C ARG A 44 8.63 -8.76 -8.67
N LEU A 45 8.00 -7.74 -8.10
CA LEU A 45 6.55 -7.54 -8.15
C LEU A 45 6.19 -6.52 -9.22
N ASP A 46 4.99 -6.68 -9.77
CA ASP A 46 4.42 -5.73 -10.70
C ASP A 46 4.07 -4.41 -10.00
N GLU A 47 4.06 -3.32 -10.78
CA GLU A 47 3.75 -1.98 -10.29
C GLU A 47 2.39 -1.89 -9.59
N SER A 48 1.39 -2.63 -10.08
CA SER A 48 0.05 -2.69 -9.48
C SER A 48 0.08 -3.23 -8.04
N VAL A 49 0.92 -4.23 -7.76
CA VAL A 49 1.09 -4.82 -6.44
C VAL A 49 1.85 -3.86 -5.52
N LEU A 50 2.86 -3.18 -6.05
CA LEU A 50 3.61 -2.16 -5.32
C LEU A 50 2.71 -0.98 -4.92
N ASN A 51 1.81 -0.55 -5.82
CA ASN A 51 0.83 0.50 -5.53
C ASN A 51 -0.13 0.07 -4.42
N LEU A 52 -0.67 -1.15 -4.51
CA LEU A 52 -1.54 -1.71 -3.47
C LEU A 52 -0.87 -1.71 -2.09
N PHE A 53 0.40 -2.10 -2.03
CA PHE A 53 1.16 -2.11 -0.78
C PHE A 53 1.40 -0.71 -0.24
N HIS A 54 1.71 0.26 -1.10
CA HIS A 54 1.85 1.66 -0.71
C HIS A 54 0.55 2.21 -0.12
N GLU A 55 -0.57 2.05 -0.82
CA GLU A 55 -1.89 2.50 -0.37
C GLU A 55 -2.24 1.89 1.00
N TYR A 56 -2.00 0.58 1.16
CA TYR A 56 -2.24 -0.10 2.42
C TYR A 56 -1.36 0.42 3.56
N MET A 57 -0.05 0.60 3.33
CA MET A 57 0.87 1.12 4.35
C MET A 57 0.53 2.56 4.73
N MET A 58 0.14 3.39 3.77
CA MET A 58 -0.34 4.75 4.01
C MET A 58 -1.61 4.79 4.84
N ALA A 59 -2.57 3.89 4.54
CA ALA A 59 -3.81 3.77 5.31
C ALA A 59 -3.58 3.24 6.74
N THR A 60 -2.60 2.35 6.91
CA THR A 60 -2.30 1.72 8.21
C THR A 60 -1.41 2.60 9.10
N GLY A 61 -0.63 3.52 8.52
CA GLY A 61 0.29 4.38 9.25
C GLY A 61 1.48 3.61 9.85
N LYS A 62 1.94 4.02 11.03
CA LYS A 62 2.98 3.27 11.77
C LYS A 62 2.38 2.00 12.35
N ASN A 63 2.97 0.86 12.01
CA ASN A 63 2.55 -0.45 12.47
C ASN A 63 3.77 -1.36 12.68
N PRO A 64 4.33 -1.40 13.90
CA PRO A 64 5.48 -2.25 14.25
C PRO A 64 5.24 -3.74 14.03
N ASP A 65 3.99 -4.19 14.11
CA ASP A 65 3.60 -5.60 14.00
C ASP A 65 3.34 -6.04 12.55
N LEU A 66 3.43 -5.12 11.59
CA LEU A 66 3.27 -5.45 10.18
C LEU A 66 4.47 -6.29 9.71
N THR A 67 4.18 -7.47 9.18
CA THR A 67 5.19 -8.33 8.54
C THR A 67 5.03 -8.30 7.03
N MET A 68 6.06 -8.74 6.28
CA MET A 68 5.97 -8.88 4.82
C MET A 68 4.85 -9.84 4.40
N GLN A 69 4.67 -10.93 5.16
CA GLN A 69 3.56 -11.86 4.96
C GLN A 69 2.23 -11.17 5.25
N GLY A 70 2.15 -10.44 6.36
CA GLY A 70 0.97 -9.65 6.71
C GLY A 70 0.60 -8.63 5.64
N LEU A 71 1.58 -7.93 5.06
CA LEU A 71 1.39 -7.00 3.96
C LEU A 71 0.80 -7.70 2.73
N PHE A 72 1.33 -8.88 2.37
CA PHE A 72 0.90 -9.63 1.21
C PHE A 72 -0.55 -10.13 1.30
N TYR A 73 -1.02 -10.50 2.49
CA TYR A 73 -2.41 -10.97 2.68
C TYR A 73 -3.38 -9.84 3.03
N LYS A 74 -2.98 -8.92 3.91
CA LYS A 74 -3.89 -7.87 4.41
C LYS A 74 -4.14 -6.76 3.40
N ALA A 75 -3.18 -6.45 2.52
CA ALA A 75 -3.37 -5.38 1.54
C ALA A 75 -4.47 -5.74 0.50
N PRO A 76 -4.49 -6.95 -0.09
CA PRO A 76 -5.61 -7.38 -0.94
C PRO A 76 -6.96 -7.41 -0.22
N GLU A 77 -7.00 -7.95 1.00
CA GLU A 77 -8.24 -7.98 1.80
C GLU A 77 -8.78 -6.58 2.09
N TRP A 78 -7.88 -5.65 2.44
CA TRP A 78 -8.23 -4.25 2.67
C TRP A 78 -8.78 -3.59 1.39
N ASN A 79 -8.11 -3.76 0.24
CA ASN A 79 -8.56 -3.19 -1.02
C ASN A 79 -9.92 -3.77 -1.46
N GLN A 80 -10.15 -5.08 -1.26
CA GLN A 80 -11.46 -5.68 -1.53
C GLN A 80 -12.55 -5.07 -0.63
N LYS A 81 -12.29 -4.90 0.67
CA LYS A 81 -13.21 -4.25 1.60
C LYS A 81 -13.49 -2.80 1.19
N GLN A 82 -12.47 -2.02 0.86
CA GLN A 82 -12.63 -0.64 0.41
C GLN A 82 -13.50 -0.55 -0.86
N ARG A 83 -13.21 -1.38 -1.87
CA ARG A 83 -14.02 -1.42 -3.10
C ARG A 83 -15.47 -1.83 -2.84
N MET A 84 -15.69 -2.80 -1.96
CA MET A 84 -17.05 -3.19 -1.56
C MET A 84 -17.78 -2.09 -0.80
N THR A 85 -17.09 -1.32 0.05
CA THR A 85 -17.67 -0.17 0.75
C THR A 85 -18.02 0.94 -0.23
N VAL A 86 -17.14 1.25 -1.18
CA VAL A 86 -17.42 2.23 -2.25
C VAL A 86 -18.64 1.81 -3.07
N ILE A 87 -18.74 0.55 -3.49
CA ILE A 87 -19.93 0.05 -4.22
C ILE A 87 -21.21 0.18 -3.38
N LYS A 88 -21.13 -0.01 -2.07
CA LYS A 88 -22.28 0.18 -1.16
C LYS A 88 -22.65 1.65 -0.99
N GLU A 89 -21.68 2.56 -0.96
CA GLU A 89 -21.92 4.01 -0.89
C GLU A 89 -22.44 4.56 -2.23
N THR A 90 -21.92 4.05 -3.35
CA THR A 90 -22.45 4.27 -4.71
C THR A 90 -23.67 3.37 -4.96
N THR A 91 -24.63 3.34 -4.03
CA THR A 91 -25.82 2.49 -4.16
C THR A 91 -26.82 3.01 -5.20
N VAL A 92 -27.73 2.10 -5.56
CA VAL A 92 -28.94 2.22 -6.39
C VAL A 92 -29.62 3.60 -6.40
N THR A 93 -29.56 4.36 -5.31
CA THR A 93 -30.05 5.74 -5.22
C THR A 93 -29.49 6.68 -6.29
N ASP A 94 -28.20 6.58 -6.60
CA ASP A 94 -27.60 7.41 -7.66
C ASP A 94 -28.05 6.93 -9.06
N TYR A 95 -28.23 5.62 -9.23
CA TYR A 95 -28.78 5.04 -10.46
C TYR A 95 -30.28 5.37 -10.64
N LEU A 96 -31.07 5.37 -9.57
CA LEU A 96 -32.48 5.74 -9.57
C LEU A 96 -32.66 7.24 -9.84
N LYS A 97 -31.79 8.11 -9.29
CA LYS A 97 -31.77 9.53 -9.65
C LYS A 97 -31.45 9.74 -11.14
N LEU A 98 -30.48 9.01 -11.68
CA LEU A 98 -30.17 9.05 -13.11
C LEU A 98 -31.35 8.62 -13.99
N LEU A 99 -32.22 7.73 -13.49
CA LEU A 99 -33.45 7.31 -14.18
C LEU A 99 -34.62 8.29 -14.03
N GLU A 100 -34.65 9.13 -12.99
CA GLU A 100 -35.64 10.21 -12.83
C GLU A 100 -35.30 11.46 -13.67
N GLU A 101 -34.03 11.62 -14.05
CA GLU A 101 -33.55 12.73 -14.90
C GLU A 101 -33.68 12.46 -16.41
N TRP A 102 -34.15 11.28 -16.82
CA TRP A 102 -34.48 10.89 -18.21
C TRP A 102 -35.99 10.75 -18.41
#